data_AF-A0AAE0VSP0-F1
#
_entry.id   AF-A0AAE0VSP0-F1
#
_cell.length_a   1.000
_cell.length_b   1.000
_cell.length_c   1.000
_cell.angle_alpha   90.00
_cell.angle_beta   90.00
_cell.angle_gamma   90.00
#
_symmetry.space_group_name_H-M   'P 1'
#
loop_
_entity.id
_entity.type
_entity.pdbx_description
1 polymer ?
#
loop_
_entity_poly.entity_id
_entity_poly.type
_entity_poly.pdbx_seq_one_letter_code
_entity_poly.pdbx_strand_id
1 'polypeptide(L)'
;MVEINYVKKLIKAKRILASWSQRHLSVVGKVIVVKTLVLSIFMHLFSELPNPLAKVEAELNRTLFKFVWSGKVERIKRDILVAPENEEGLYMIHIFSFIRYIKIR
;
A
#
# COMPACT_ATOMS: atom_id res chain seq x y z
N MET A 1 21.99 -2.24 5.21
CA MET A 1 21.10 -2.35 6.40
C MET A 1 19.69 -1.82 6.15
N VAL A 2 19.53 -0.63 5.55
CA VAL A 2 18.23 -0.02 5.22
C VAL A 2 17.29 -0.95 4.42
N GLU A 3 17.77 -1.53 3.33
CA GLU A 3 16.97 -2.42 2.47
C GLU A 3 16.42 -3.66 3.19
N ILE A 4 17.22 -4.26 4.07
CA ILE A 4 16.82 -5.45 4.84
C ILE A 4 15.64 -5.11 5.74
N ASN A 5 15.60 -3.90 6.31
CA ASN A 5 14.47 -3.45 7.14
C ASN A 5 13.19 -3.36 6.32
N TYR A 6 13.24 -2.75 5.13
CA TYR A 6 12.08 -2.65 4.25
C TYR A 6 11.58 -4.03 3.76
N VAL A 7 12.49 -4.91 3.34
CA VAL A 7 12.14 -6.27 2.90
C VAL A 7 11.47 -7.05 4.03
N LYS A 8 11.98 -6.97 5.26
CA LYS A 8 11.35 -7.61 6.43
C LYS A 8 9.92 -7.10 6.65
N LYS A 9 9.69 -5.79 6.56
CA LYS A 9 8.34 -5.20 6.69
C LYS A 9 7.43 -5.58 5.53
N LEU A 10 7.95 -5.68 4.31
CA LEU A 10 7.22 -6.15 3.13
C LEU A 10 6.74 -7.60 3.28
N ILE A 11 7.58 -8.49 3.81
CA ILE A 11 7.17 -9.86 4.13
C ILE A 11 6.05 -9.87 5.18
N LYS A 12 6.18 -9.04 6.23
CA LYS A 12 5.14 -8.89 7.25
C LYS A 12 3.81 -8.38 6.65
N ALA A 13 3.87 -7.37 5.79
CA ALA A 13 2.71 -6.83 5.09
C ALA A 13 2.02 -7.89 4.22
N LYS A 14 2.79 -8.66 3.45
CA LYS A 14 2.27 -9.77 2.62
C LYS A 14 1.52 -10.81 3.46
N ARG A 15 2.05 -11.18 4.63
CA ARG A 15 1.39 -12.14 5.55
C ARG A 15 0.07 -11.60 6.09
N ILE A 16 0.05 -10.33 6.51
CA ILE A 16 -1.18 -9.68 6.99
C ILE A 16 -2.22 -9.65 5.86
N LEU A 17 -1.84 -9.17 4.67
CA LEU A 17 -2.75 -9.10 3.53
C LEU A 17 -3.25 -10.48 3.12
N ALA A 18 -2.42 -11.52 3.17
CA ALA A 18 -2.84 -12.90 2.91
C ALA A 18 -3.92 -13.35 3.91
N SER A 19 -3.75 -13.09 5.20
CA SER A 19 -4.77 -13.40 6.23
C SER A 19 -6.08 -12.64 5.99
N TRP A 20 -5.99 -11.34 5.68
CA TRP A 20 -7.17 -10.52 5.39
C TRP A 20 -7.83 -10.87 4.06
N SER A 21 -7.10 -11.45 3.11
CA SER A 21 -7.64 -11.85 1.81
C SER A 21 -8.60 -13.03 1.89
N GLN A 22 -8.54 -13.80 2.99
CA GLN A 22 -9.49 -14.87 3.29
C GLN A 22 -10.87 -14.33 3.73
N ARG A 23 -10.96 -13.03 4.04
CA ARG A 23 -12.22 -12.38 4.41
C ARG A 23 -12.87 -11.81 3.16
N HIS A 24 -14.18 -12.01 2.99
CA HIS A 24 -14.95 -11.45 1.87
C HIS A 24 -15.19 -9.94 2.06
N LEU A 25 -14.14 -9.14 1.89
CA LEU A 25 -14.19 -7.69 2.00
C LEU A 25 -14.58 -7.04 0.67
N SER A 26 -15.32 -5.94 0.77
CA SER A 26 -15.52 -4.99 -0.34
C SER A 26 -14.19 -4.33 -0.73
N VAL A 27 -14.14 -3.71 -1.92
CA VAL A 27 -12.97 -2.95 -2.38
C VAL A 27 -12.63 -1.85 -1.36
N VAL A 28 -13.64 -1.12 -0.87
CA VAL A 28 -13.49 -0.09 0.17
C VAL A 28 -12.90 -0.67 1.45
N GLY A 29 -13.43 -1.80 1.93
CA GLY A 29 -12.90 -2.47 3.13
C GLY A 29 -11.43 -2.87 2.98
N LYS A 30 -11.02 -3.31 1.78
CA LYS A 30 -9.61 -3.62 1.50
C LYS A 30 -8.73 -2.37 1.46
N VAL A 31 -9.22 -1.26 0.89
CA VAL A 31 -8.50 0.01 0.93
C VAL A 31 -8.28 0.46 2.38
N ILE A 32 -9.30 0.33 3.23
CA ILE A 32 -9.20 0.64 4.67
C ILE A 32 -8.14 -0.24 5.34
N VAL A 33 -8.11 -1.55 5.06
CA VAL A 33 -7.08 -2.47 5.57
C VAL A 33 -5.68 -2.04 5.15
N VAL A 34 -5.50 -1.62 3.90
CA VAL A 34 -4.20 -1.13 3.41
C VAL A 34 -3.77 0.11 4.20
N LYS A 35 -4.65 1.10 4.36
CA LYS A 35 -4.34 2.35 5.07
C LYS A 35 -4.07 2.15 6.56
N THR A 36 -4.89 1.35 7.23
CA THR A 36 -4.85 1.23 8.69
C THR A 36 -3.80 0.23 9.17
N LEU A 37 -3.64 -0.89 8.47
CA LEU A 37 -2.73 -1.96 8.90
C LEU A 37 -1.41 -1.92 8.17
N VAL A 38 -1.42 -1.85 6.83
CA VAL A 38 -0.16 -1.96 6.07
C VAL A 38 0.64 -0.68 6.20
N LEU A 39 0.03 0.48 6.02
CA LEU A 39 0.73 1.76 6.09
C LEU A 39 1.41 2.00 7.43
N SER A 40 0.71 1.70 8.52
CA SER A 40 1.21 1.86 9.89
C SER A 40 2.50 1.07 10.15
N ILE A 41 2.72 -0.05 9.44
CA ILE A 41 3.95 -0.85 9.56
C ILE A 41 5.16 -0.14 8.95
N PHE A 42 4.93 0.64 7.88
CA PHE A 42 5.99 1.32 7.13
C PHE A 42 6.19 2.77 7.55
N MET A 43 5.23 3.40 8.23
CA MET A 43 5.27 4.82 8.61
C MET A 43 6.59 5.21 9.30
N HIS A 44 7.00 4.45 10.32
CA HIS A 44 8.27 4.66 11.02
C HIS A 44 9.48 4.52 10.09
N LEU A 45 9.48 3.53 9.18
CA LEU A 45 10.61 3.34 8.25
C LEU A 45 10.70 4.50 7.26
N PHE A 46 9.57 4.92 6.68
CA PHE A 46 9.52 6.04 5.75
C PHE A 46 9.93 7.36 6.42
N SER A 47 9.68 7.52 7.72
CA SER A 47 10.08 8.72 8.44
C SER A 47 11.59 8.72 8.71
N GLU A 48 12.14 7.62 9.26
CA GLU A 48 13.50 7.62 9.80
C GLU A 48 14.59 7.12 8.84
N LEU A 49 14.26 6.25 7.89
CA LEU A 49 15.25 5.65 6.99
C LEU A 49 15.23 6.33 5.61
N PRO A 50 16.34 6.34 4.86
CA PRO A 50 16.33 6.75 3.46
C PRO A 50 15.25 6.01 2.65
N ASN A 51 14.83 6.62 1.54
CA ASN A 51 13.85 6.00 0.66
C ASN A 51 14.32 4.61 0.23
N PRO A 52 13.43 3.61 0.22
CA PRO A 52 13.78 2.28 -0.24
C PRO A 52 14.15 2.29 -1.72
N LEU A 53 14.86 1.27 -2.17
CA LEU A 53 15.11 1.08 -3.60
C LEU A 53 13.79 1.03 -4.38
N ALA A 54 13.78 1.59 -5.59
CA ALA A 54 12.61 1.62 -6.48
C ALA A 54 11.95 0.24 -6.67
N LYS A 55 12.74 -0.84 -6.66
CA LYS A 55 12.24 -2.22 -6.73
C LYS A 55 11.35 -2.60 -5.54
N VAL A 56 11.71 -2.15 -4.34
CA VAL A 56 10.94 -2.42 -3.10
C VAL A 56 9.66 -1.58 -3.08
N GLU A 57 9.72 -0.31 -3.50
CA GLU A 57 8.53 0.53 -3.66
C GLU A 57 7.54 -0.08 -4.68
N ALA A 58 8.05 -0.50 -5.84
CA ALA A 58 7.25 -1.11 -6.88
C ALA A 58 6.61 -2.43 -6.41
N GLU A 59 7.35 -3.26 -5.68
CA GLU A 59 6.82 -4.52 -5.15
C GLU A 59 5.79 -4.29 -4.04
N LEU A 60 5.98 -3.27 -3.18
CA LEU A 60 4.96 -2.86 -2.22
C LEU A 60 3.70 -2.41 -2.96
N ASN A 61 3.82 -1.50 -3.93
CA ASN A 61 2.70 -1.01 -4.74
C ASN A 61 1.92 -2.17 -5.37
N ARG A 62 2.63 -3.07 -6.06
CA ARG A 62 2.05 -4.27 -6.67
C ARG A 62 1.34 -5.16 -5.66
N THR A 63 1.91 -5.34 -4.47
CA THR A 63 1.31 -6.13 -3.38
C THR A 63 -0.01 -5.53 -2.92
N LEU A 64 -0.06 -4.21 -2.76
CA LEU A 64 -1.28 -3.49 -2.33
C LEU A 64 -2.40 -3.61 -3.37
N PHE A 65 -2.10 -3.32 -4.65
CA PHE A 65 -3.09 -3.42 -5.73
C PHE A 65 -3.56 -4.85 -5.95
N LYS A 66 -2.66 -5.84 -5.88
CA LYS A 66 -3.03 -7.26 -5.94
C LYS A 66 -4.03 -7.62 -4.83
N PHE A 67 -3.82 -7.13 -3.60
CA PHE A 67 -4.74 -7.38 -2.49
C PHE A 67 -6.11 -6.75 -2.72
N VAL A 68 -6.16 -5.46 -3.08
CA VAL A 68 -7.41 -4.73 -3.32
C VAL A 68 -8.27 -5.44 -4.36
N TRP A 69 -7.65 -5.90 -5.45
CA TRP A 69 -8.35 -6.59 -6.53
C TRP A 69 -8.48 -8.11 -6.33
N SER A 70 -8.05 -8.66 -5.19
CA SER A 70 -8.03 -10.11 -4.94
C SER A 70 -7.32 -10.91 -6.05
N GLY A 71 -6.26 -10.35 -6.63
CA GLY A 71 -5.53 -10.94 -7.74
C GLY A 71 -6.28 -10.98 -9.08
N LYS A 72 -7.48 -10.37 -9.16
CA LYS A 72 -8.25 -10.21 -10.40
C LYS A 72 -7.76 -8.98 -11.17
N VAL A 73 -8.22 -8.87 -12.42
CA VAL A 73 -7.97 -7.69 -13.27
C VAL A 73 -8.50 -6.43 -12.57
N GLU A 74 -7.70 -5.37 -12.61
CA GLU A 74 -8.07 -4.06 -12.06
C GLU A 74 -9.25 -3.51 -12.85
N ARG A 75 -10.42 -3.36 -12.20
CA ARG A 75 -11.64 -2.90 -12.88
C ARG A 75 -11.74 -1.38 -13.00
N ILE A 76 -10.97 -0.67 -12.18
CA ILE A 76 -10.94 0.79 -12.10
C ILE A 76 -9.49 1.22 -12.31
N LYS A 77 -9.26 2.28 -13.10
CA LYS A 77 -7.94 2.88 -13.29
C LYS A 77 -7.39 3.32 -11.93
N ARG A 78 -6.09 3.11 -11.69
CA ARG A 78 -5.44 3.42 -10.42
C ARG A 78 -5.59 4.88 -10.01
N ASP A 79 -5.54 5.79 -10.98
CA ASP A 79 -5.67 7.24 -10.74
C ASP A 79 -7.05 7.59 -10.16
N ILE A 80 -8.12 6.96 -10.68
CA ILE A 80 -9.48 7.12 -10.15
C ILE A 80 -9.59 6.48 -8.76
N LEU A 81 -8.94 5.32 -8.55
CA LEU A 81 -8.97 4.67 -7.24
C LEU A 81 -8.30 5.53 -6.15
N VAL A 82 -7.27 6.29 -6.51
CA VAL A 82 -6.53 7.21 -5.62
C VAL A 82 -7.29 8.51 -5.40
N ALA A 83 -8.12 8.93 -6.36
CA ALA A 83 -8.89 10.16 -6.30
C ALA A 83 -9.81 10.23 -5.07
N PRO A 84 -10.15 11.45 -4.63
CA PRO A 84 -11.07 11.66 -3.53
C PRO A 84 -12.52 11.25 -3.87
N GLU A 85 -13.33 10.88 -2.87
CA GLU A 85 -14.70 10.35 -3.04
C GLU A 85 -15.66 11.31 -3.76
N ASN A 86 -15.42 12.62 -3.67
CA ASN A 86 -16.16 13.64 -4.42
C ASN A 86 -15.94 13.55 -5.94
N GLU A 87 -14.93 12.81 -6.39
CA GLU A 87 -14.63 12.51 -7.79
C GLU A 87 -14.86 11.02 -8.13
N GLU A 88 -15.75 10.35 -7.37
CA GLU A 88 -16.04 8.92 -7.49
C GLU A 88 -14.85 8.00 -7.17
N GLY A 89 -13.79 8.55 -6.57
CA GLY A 89 -12.61 7.80 -6.16
C GLY A 89 -12.77 7.07 -4.83
N LEU A 90 -11.84 6.15 -4.53
CA LEU A 90 -11.88 5.33 -3.30
C LEU A 90 -10.78 5.74 -2.29
N TYR A 91 -10.18 6.92 -2.46
CA TYR A 91 -9.07 7.45 -1.65
C TYR A 91 -7.92 6.46 -1.47
N MET A 92 -7.67 5.51 -2.38
CA MET A 92 -6.57 4.57 -2.22
C MET A 92 -5.24 5.32 -2.15
N ILE A 93 -4.28 4.77 -1.39
CA ILE A 93 -3.00 5.45 -1.26
C ILE A 93 -2.15 5.30 -2.52
N HIS A 94 -1.66 6.43 -3.03
CA HIS A 94 -0.57 6.43 -4.00
C HIS A 94 0.78 6.36 -3.28
N ILE A 95 1.32 5.14 -3.13
CA ILE A 95 2.47 4.88 -2.24
C ILE A 95 3.71 5.72 -2.58
N PHE A 96 3.99 5.96 -3.85
CA PHE A 96 5.14 6.75 -4.27
C PHE A 96 5.02 8.22 -3.85
N SER A 97 3.83 8.81 -3.98
CA SER A 97 3.59 10.19 -3.53
C SER A 97 3.63 10.28 -2.01
N PHE A 98 3.12 9.26 -1.32
CA PHE A 98 3.14 9.21 0.13
C PHE A 98 4.56 9.15 0.70
N ILE A 99 5.43 8.28 0.17
CA ILE A 99 6.83 8.16 0.61
C ILE A 99 7.55 9.50 0.40
N ARG A 100 7.39 10.12 -0.78
CA ARG A 100 7.98 11.43 -1.06
C ARG A 100 7.48 12.52 -0.10
N TYR A 101 6.17 12.56 0.16
CA TYR A 101 5.57 13.55 1.06
C TYR A 101 6.14 13.44 2.49
N ILE A 102 6.26 12.22 3.03
CA ILE A 102 6.82 12.01 4.37
C ILE A 102 8.24 12.58 4.50
N LYS A 103 9.03 12.56 3.43
CA LYS A 103 10.42 13.03 3.43
C LYS A 103 10.59 14.53 3.29
N ILE A 104 9.57 15.23 2.82
CA ILE A 104 9.60 16.70 2.71
C ILE A 104 9.32 17.34 4.08
N ARG A 105 8.75 16.57 5.01
CA ARG A 105 8.49 16.98 6.39
C ARG A 105 9.70 16.72 7.28
#